data_AF-A0A8B9ZYD1-F1
#
_entry.id   AF-A0A8B9ZYD1-F1
#
_cell.length_a   1.000
_cell.length_b   1.000
_cell.length_c   1.000
_cell.angle_alpha   90.00
_cell.angle_beta   90.00
_cell.angle_gamma   90.00
#
_symmetry.space_group_name_H-M   'P 1'
#
loop_
_entity.id
_entity.type
_entity.pdbx_description
1 polymer ?
#
loop_
_entity_poly.entity_id
_entity_poly.type
_entity_poly.pdbx_seq_one_letter_code
_entity_poly.pdbx_strand_id
1 'polypeptide(L)'
;MAGGAADCSFWERLLARQCRVYELRNKEPISVAAASKLLANMVYQYKGMGLNGRVLGWFEGFWGLYYVDSEGTRVPGPAFAVGSGAPYAYGVLDRGLRPGLGVEAARLLAQRAILHAARRDAYSGGRVSVYHVAPGGWRRLAQRDLGERPPEEEEEEEDV
;
A
#
# COMPACT_ATOMS: atom_id res chain seq x y z
N MET A 1 -5.19 -2.70 0.18
CA MET A 1 -6.19 -3.61 -0.41
C MET A 1 -6.40 -3.28 -1.89
N ALA A 2 -6.26 -4.25 -2.78
CA ALA A 2 -6.68 -4.12 -4.19
C ALA A 2 -7.23 -5.46 -4.69
N GLY A 3 -8.31 -5.44 -5.48
CA GLY A 3 -9.06 -6.64 -5.88
C GLY A 3 -10.43 -6.71 -5.21
N GLY A 4 -10.92 -7.92 -4.95
CA GLY A 4 -12.15 -8.17 -4.23
C GLY A 4 -12.12 -7.59 -2.81
N ALA A 5 -13.02 -6.66 -2.54
CA ALA A 5 -13.08 -5.97 -1.26
C ALA A 5 -13.36 -6.93 -0.08
N ALA A 6 -14.24 -7.91 -0.30
CA ALA A 6 -14.56 -8.94 0.68
C ALA A 6 -13.33 -9.80 1.02
N ASP A 7 -12.64 -10.31 -0.01
CA ASP A 7 -11.45 -11.15 0.14
C ASP A 7 -10.35 -10.40 0.90
N CYS A 8 -10.01 -9.19 0.44
CA CYS A 8 -8.95 -8.41 1.08
C CYS A 8 -9.29 -8.10 2.56
N SER A 9 -10.51 -7.64 2.84
CA SER A 9 -10.92 -7.28 4.21
C SER A 9 -10.91 -8.49 5.14
N PHE A 10 -11.41 -9.63 4.66
CA PHE A 10 -11.48 -10.85 5.44
C PHE A 10 -10.08 -11.41 5.75
N TRP A 11 -9.24 -11.57 4.72
CA TRP A 11 -7.92 -12.17 4.86
C TRP A 11 -6.94 -11.27 5.64
N GLU A 12 -6.99 -9.95 5.45
CA GLU A 12 -6.17 -9.01 6.23
C GLU A 12 -6.61 -9.00 7.71
N ARG A 13 -7.91 -9.06 8.00
CA ARG A 13 -8.41 -9.16 9.38
C ARG A 13 -8.05 -10.50 10.03
N LEU A 14 -8.09 -11.59 9.27
CA LEU A 14 -7.64 -12.91 9.73
C LEU A 14 -6.13 -12.91 10.01
N LEU A 15 -5.33 -12.29 9.14
CA LEU A 15 -3.90 -12.10 9.36
C LEU A 15 -3.65 -11.32 10.65
N ALA A 16 -4.34 -10.20 10.86
CA ALA A 16 -4.21 -9.41 12.09
C ALA A 16 -4.51 -10.25 13.35
N ARG A 17 -5.54 -11.11 13.30
CA ARG A 17 -5.83 -12.06 14.39
C ARG A 17 -4.68 -13.02 14.63
N GLN A 18 -4.11 -13.61 13.57
CA GLN A 18 -3.00 -14.56 13.70
C GLN A 18 -1.72 -13.89 14.22
N CYS A 19 -1.43 -12.66 13.77
CA CYS A 19 -0.33 -11.85 14.28
C CYS A 19 -0.49 -11.61 15.78
N ARG A 20 -1.71 -11.27 16.24
CA ARG A 20 -1.97 -11.08 17.67
C ARG A 20 -1.81 -12.36 18.49
N VAL A 21 -2.23 -13.51 17.96
CA VAL A 21 -2.01 -14.82 18.62
C VAL A 21 -0.52 -15.14 18.72
N TYR A 22 0.26 -14.84 17.68
CA TYR A 22 1.71 -15.01 17.67
C TYR A 22 2.36 -14.17 18.79
N GLU A 23 2.00 -12.89 18.88
CA GLU A 23 2.50 -11.97 19.92
C GLU A 23 2.23 -12.50 21.33
N LEU A 24 1.02 -12.99 21.59
CA LEU A 24 0.65 -13.51 22.91
C LEU A 24 1.41 -14.80 23.27
N ARG A 25 1.71 -15.65 22.28
CA ARG A 25 2.43 -16.91 22.49
C ARG A 25 3.93 -16.70 22.70
N ASN A 26 4.54 -15.85 21.90
CA ASN A 26 5.99 -15.67 21.86
C ASN A 26 6.47 -14.47 22.70
N LYS A 27 5.55 -13.62 23.17
CA LYS A 27 5.83 -12.36 23.87
C LYS A 27 6.70 -11.39 23.05
N GLU A 28 6.65 -11.51 21.73
CA GLU A 28 7.42 -10.70 20.77
C GLU A 28 6.54 -10.34 19.56
N PRO A 29 6.66 -9.12 18.99
CA PRO A 29 6.00 -8.78 17.73
C PRO A 29 6.38 -9.72 16.58
N ILE A 30 5.40 -10.01 15.72
CA ILE A 30 5.65 -10.79 14.50
C ILE A 30 6.45 -9.95 13.49
N SER A 31 7.45 -10.56 12.85
CA SER A 31 8.18 -9.91 11.76
C SER A 31 7.34 -9.78 10.48
N VAL A 32 7.62 -8.76 9.66
CA VAL A 32 6.95 -8.57 8.35
C VAL A 32 7.15 -9.78 7.44
N ALA A 33 8.33 -10.37 7.47
CA ALA A 33 8.66 -11.53 6.68
C ALA A 33 7.77 -12.73 7.06
N ALA A 34 7.55 -12.94 8.37
CA ALA A 34 6.68 -13.99 8.87
C ALA A 34 5.19 -13.71 8.59
N ALA A 35 4.71 -12.48 8.84
CA ALA A 35 3.33 -12.09 8.58
C ALA A 35 2.97 -12.22 7.09
N SER A 36 3.83 -11.72 6.19
CA SER A 36 3.63 -11.85 4.74
C SER A 36 3.66 -13.31 4.27
N LYS A 37 4.52 -14.16 4.85
CA LYS A 37 4.58 -15.59 4.50
C LYS A 37 3.35 -16.33 5.02
N LEU A 38 2.85 -15.97 6.21
CA LEU A 38 1.61 -16.52 6.75
C LEU A 38 0.44 -16.20 5.83
N LEU A 39 0.31 -14.94 5.41
CA LEU A 39 -0.72 -14.52 4.46
C LEU A 39 -0.61 -15.32 3.15
N ALA A 40 0.57 -15.33 2.52
CA ALA A 40 0.81 -16.07 1.28
C ALA A 40 0.42 -17.55 1.38
N ASN A 41 0.75 -18.21 2.49
CA ASN A 41 0.39 -19.60 2.73
C ASN A 41 -1.14 -19.77 2.91
N MET A 42 -1.82 -18.85 3.59
CA MET A 42 -3.28 -18.88 3.76
C MET A 42 -4.00 -18.72 2.42
N VAL A 43 -3.65 -17.72 1.60
CA VAL A 43 -4.29 -17.52 0.29
C VAL A 43 -3.96 -18.66 -0.69
N TYR A 44 -2.74 -19.21 -0.64
CA TYR A 44 -2.34 -20.31 -1.54
C TYR A 44 -3.19 -21.58 -1.35
N GLN A 45 -3.72 -21.83 -0.14
CA GLN A 45 -4.62 -22.96 0.11
C GLN A 45 -5.93 -22.87 -0.68
N TYR A 46 -6.30 -21.66 -1.13
CA TYR A 46 -7.51 -21.38 -1.89
C TYR A 46 -7.19 -21.03 -3.36
N LYS A 47 -5.97 -21.34 -3.82
CA LYS A 47 -5.56 -21.15 -5.21
C LYS A 47 -6.51 -21.89 -6.16
N GLY A 48 -6.99 -21.20 -7.19
CA GLY A 48 -7.96 -21.76 -8.14
C GLY A 48 -9.42 -21.73 -7.68
N MET A 49 -9.72 -21.24 -6.47
CA MET A 49 -11.09 -21.12 -5.95
C MET A 49 -11.74 -19.75 -6.20
N GLY A 50 -11.13 -18.91 -7.05
CA GLY A 50 -11.68 -17.60 -7.43
C GLY A 50 -11.40 -16.46 -6.44
N LEU A 51 -10.48 -16.63 -5.49
CA LEU A 51 -10.02 -15.52 -4.65
C LEU A 51 -9.35 -14.45 -5.50
N ASN A 52 -9.77 -13.21 -5.30
CA ASN A 52 -9.22 -12.05 -5.99
C ASN A 52 -8.77 -11.03 -4.95
N GLY A 53 -7.49 -11.05 -4.58
CA GLY A 53 -6.95 -10.10 -3.60
C GLY A 53 -5.46 -9.90 -3.78
N ARG A 54 -5.04 -8.64 -3.71
CA ARG A 54 -3.63 -8.23 -3.68
C ARG A 54 -3.43 -7.37 -2.45
N VAL A 55 -2.47 -7.79 -1.63
CA VAL A 55 -2.15 -7.14 -0.35
C VAL A 55 -0.70 -6.69 -0.39
N LEU A 56 -0.49 -5.42 -0.10
CA LEU A 56 0.82 -4.86 0.21
C LEU A 56 0.89 -4.71 1.73
N GLY A 57 1.82 -5.43 2.35
CA GLY A 57 1.98 -5.44 3.80
C GLY A 57 3.28 -4.77 4.23
N TRP A 58 3.18 -3.97 5.30
CA TRP A 58 4.29 -3.50 6.12
C TRP A 58 3.99 -3.87 7.58
N PHE A 59 5.01 -4.22 8.37
CA PHE A 59 4.89 -4.50 9.81
C PHE A 59 6.10 -3.94 10.57
N GLU A 60 5.93 -3.76 11.88
CA GLU A 60 6.94 -3.21 12.78
C GLU A 60 8.00 -4.28 13.15
N GLY A 61 9.27 -3.86 13.34
CA GLY A 61 10.35 -4.72 13.86
C GLY A 61 11.48 -5.06 12.86
N PHE A 62 11.19 -5.15 11.56
CA PHE A 62 12.21 -5.31 10.50
C PHE A 62 11.71 -4.64 9.21
N TRP A 63 12.46 -3.67 8.69
CA TRP A 63 12.05 -2.94 7.49
C TRP A 63 11.88 -3.88 6.30
N GLY A 64 10.69 -3.92 5.73
CA GLY A 64 10.41 -4.73 4.56
C GLY A 64 9.04 -4.43 3.99
N LEU A 65 8.96 -4.39 2.66
CA LEU A 65 7.71 -4.28 1.94
C LEU A 65 7.56 -5.55 1.10
N TYR A 66 6.42 -6.20 1.25
CA TYR A 66 6.11 -7.44 0.54
C TYR A 66 4.82 -7.29 -0.26
N TYR A 67 4.90 -7.68 -1.53
CA TYR A 67 3.75 -7.96 -2.36
C TYR A 67 3.29 -9.39 -2.15
N VAL A 68 1.99 -9.56 -1.88
CA VAL A 68 1.32 -10.87 -1.81
C VAL A 68 0.05 -10.84 -2.67
N ASP A 69 -0.15 -11.88 -3.48
CA ASP A 69 -1.38 -12.06 -4.27
C ASP A 69 -2.10 -13.40 -4.01
N SER A 70 -3.29 -13.51 -4.58
CA SER A 70 -4.15 -14.69 -4.48
C SER A 70 -3.59 -15.94 -5.16
N GLU A 71 -2.56 -15.80 -6.01
CA GLU A 71 -1.85 -16.95 -6.60
C GLU A 71 -0.79 -17.53 -5.66
N GLY A 72 -0.60 -16.90 -4.49
CA GLY A 72 0.42 -17.22 -3.49
C GLY A 72 1.79 -16.64 -3.81
N THR A 73 1.87 -15.73 -4.78
CA THR A 73 3.10 -15.02 -5.10
C THR A 73 3.49 -14.16 -3.90
N ARG A 74 4.77 -14.19 -3.51
CA ARG A 74 5.30 -13.36 -2.44
C ARG A 74 6.66 -12.79 -2.83
N VAL A 75 6.74 -11.47 -3.01
CA VAL A 75 7.95 -10.78 -3.49
C VAL A 75 8.32 -9.64 -2.55
N PRO A 76 9.54 -9.61 -1.99
CA PRO A 76 10.08 -8.42 -1.34
C PRO A 76 10.52 -7.38 -2.38
N GLY A 77 10.34 -6.10 -2.10
CA GLY A 77 10.79 -5.05 -3.01
C GLY A 77 10.75 -3.65 -2.40
N PRO A 78 11.44 -2.67 -3.01
CA PRO A 78 11.54 -1.31 -2.47
C PRO A 78 10.28 -0.48 -2.70
N ALA A 79 9.50 -0.77 -3.73
CA ALA A 79 8.27 -0.07 -4.08
C ALA A 79 7.34 -0.98 -4.88
N PHE A 80 6.04 -0.80 -4.66
CA PHE A 80 4.99 -1.49 -5.42
C PHE A 80 3.79 -0.58 -5.62
N ALA A 81 3.13 -0.70 -6.76
CA ALA A 81 1.79 -0.21 -7.03
C ALA A 81 0.90 -1.39 -7.46
N VAL A 82 -0.33 -1.44 -6.92
CA VAL A 82 -1.30 -2.52 -7.16
C VAL A 82 -2.69 -1.94 -7.41
N GLY A 83 -3.48 -2.61 -8.24
CA GLY A 83 -4.81 -2.16 -8.68
C GLY A 83 -4.83 -1.73 -10.15
N SER A 84 -5.99 -1.31 -10.64
CA SER A 84 -6.19 -0.86 -12.03
C SER A 84 -5.36 0.38 -12.37
N GLY A 85 -5.19 1.29 -11.42
CA GLY A 85 -4.38 2.51 -11.58
C GLY A 85 -2.86 2.30 -11.46
N ALA A 86 -2.38 1.07 -11.19
CA ALA A 86 -0.97 0.81 -10.93
C ALA A 86 -0.01 1.25 -12.05
N PRO A 87 -0.30 1.02 -13.36
CA PRO A 87 0.61 1.44 -14.42
C PRO A 87 0.85 2.96 -14.45
N TYR A 88 -0.18 3.75 -14.15
CA TYR A 88 -0.08 5.22 -14.08
C TYR A 88 0.72 5.68 -12.86
N ALA A 89 0.54 5.00 -11.72
CA ALA A 89 1.29 5.29 -10.50
C ALA A 89 2.78 4.98 -10.69
N TYR A 90 3.14 3.86 -11.32
CA TYR A 90 4.53 3.51 -11.61
C TYR A 90 5.22 4.57 -12.46
N GLY A 91 4.56 5.13 -13.48
CA GLY A 91 5.14 6.17 -14.33
C GLY A 91 5.60 7.43 -13.56
N VAL A 92 4.95 7.74 -12.44
CA VAL A 92 5.34 8.86 -11.55
C VAL A 92 6.37 8.40 -10.52
N LEU A 93 6.14 7.25 -9.90
CA LEU A 93 7.04 6.67 -8.91
C LEU A 93 8.44 6.44 -9.48
N ASP A 94 8.56 5.84 -10.66
CA ASP A 94 9.86 5.50 -11.26
C ASP A 94 10.70 6.74 -11.62
N ARG A 95 10.06 7.90 -11.85
CA ARG A 95 10.75 9.16 -12.11
C ARG A 95 11.24 9.85 -10.83
N GLY A 96 10.46 9.75 -9.75
CA GLY A 96 10.68 10.50 -8.52
C GLY A 96 11.35 9.72 -7.40
N LEU A 97 11.24 8.39 -7.39
CA LEU A 97 11.71 7.54 -6.30
C LEU A 97 13.24 7.46 -6.33
N ARG A 98 13.87 7.88 -5.22
CA ARG A 98 15.32 7.82 -5.03
C ARG A 98 15.66 7.40 -3.60
N PRO A 99 16.77 6.68 -3.38
CA PRO A 99 17.25 6.41 -2.03
C PRO A 99 17.49 7.72 -1.26
N GLY A 100 17.11 7.76 0.02
CA GLY A 100 17.35 8.92 0.88
C GLY A 100 16.36 10.08 0.72
N LEU A 101 15.21 9.87 0.07
CA LEU A 101 14.12 10.86 0.07
C LEU A 101 13.70 11.23 1.51
N GLY A 102 13.63 12.53 1.79
CA GLY A 102 13.04 13.02 3.02
C GLY A 102 11.54 12.70 3.11
N VAL A 103 11.01 12.62 4.33
CA VAL A 103 9.60 12.22 4.58
C VAL A 103 8.61 13.10 3.80
N GLU A 104 8.86 14.40 3.73
CA GLU A 104 7.98 15.35 3.04
C GLU A 104 8.02 15.19 1.52
N ALA A 105 9.21 15.01 0.94
CA ALA A 105 9.36 14.75 -0.49
C ALA A 105 8.72 13.40 -0.88
N ALA A 106 8.87 12.36 -0.06
CA ALA A 106 8.22 11.08 -0.25
C ALA A 106 6.68 11.18 -0.15
N ARG A 107 6.16 12.00 0.79
CA ARG A 107 4.73 12.29 0.93
C ARG A 107 4.17 12.93 -0.34
N LEU A 108 4.83 13.96 -0.86
CA LEU A 108 4.41 14.66 -2.09
C LEU A 108 4.48 13.74 -3.31
N LEU A 109 5.54 12.94 -3.45
CA LEU A 109 5.67 11.96 -4.54
C LEU A 109 4.52 10.94 -4.51
N ALA A 110 4.21 10.40 -3.33
CA ALA A 110 3.11 9.44 -3.17
C ALA A 110 1.75 10.07 -3.54
N GLN A 111 1.50 11.32 -3.12
CA GLN A 111 0.27 12.03 -3.50
C GLN A 111 0.17 12.26 -4.99
N ARG A 112 1.24 12.74 -5.63
CA ARG A 112 1.29 12.95 -7.08
C ARG A 112 1.06 11.65 -7.84
N ALA A 113 1.68 10.54 -7.43
CA ALA A 113 1.49 9.24 -8.08
C ALA A 113 0.03 8.77 -8.06
N ILE A 114 -0.65 8.88 -6.92
CA ILE A 114 -2.06 8.49 -6.82
C ILE A 114 -2.99 9.47 -7.53
N LEU A 115 -2.72 10.78 -7.47
CA LEU A 115 -3.47 11.79 -8.22
C LEU A 115 -3.40 11.53 -9.73
N HIS A 116 -2.21 11.26 -10.27
CA HIS A 116 -2.03 10.91 -11.67
C HIS A 116 -2.78 9.63 -12.05
N ALA A 117 -2.75 8.60 -11.19
CA ALA A 117 -3.52 7.38 -11.41
C ALA A 117 -5.03 7.64 -11.41
N ALA A 118 -5.54 8.39 -10.44
CA ALA A 118 -6.97 8.72 -10.36
C ALA A 118 -7.47 9.56 -11.53
N ARG A 119 -6.64 10.44 -12.11
CA ARG A 119 -7.00 11.21 -13.31
C ARG A 119 -7.11 10.38 -14.59
N ARG A 120 -6.49 9.18 -14.62
CA ARG A 120 -6.39 8.36 -15.84
C ARG A 120 -7.14 7.03 -15.76
N ASP A 121 -7.31 6.49 -14.56
CA ASP A 121 -8.02 5.23 -14.33
C ASP A 121 -9.44 5.50 -13.80
N ALA A 122 -10.46 5.11 -14.56
CA ALA A 122 -11.86 5.31 -14.21
C ALA A 122 -12.30 4.60 -12.91
N TYR A 123 -11.56 3.58 -12.48
CA TYR A 123 -11.84 2.84 -11.24
C TYR A 123 -11.04 3.34 -10.03
N SER A 124 -10.21 4.38 -10.20
CA SER A 124 -9.42 5.01 -9.15
C SER A 124 -9.91 6.44 -8.86
N GLY A 125 -10.12 6.79 -7.60
CA GLY A 125 -10.60 8.13 -7.25
C GLY A 125 -10.99 8.29 -5.77
N GLY A 126 -11.75 9.34 -5.47
CA GLY A 126 -12.21 9.64 -4.11
C GLY A 126 -11.14 10.36 -3.29
N ARG A 127 -10.61 9.70 -2.26
CA ARG A 127 -9.66 10.31 -1.31
C ARG A 127 -8.31 9.61 -1.31
N VAL A 128 -7.23 10.39 -1.28
CA VAL A 128 -5.87 9.90 -1.05
C VAL A 128 -5.55 9.95 0.42
N SER A 129 -5.21 8.79 0.99
CA SER A 129 -4.69 8.67 2.35
C SER A 129 -3.22 8.27 2.30
N VAL A 130 -2.35 9.08 2.90
CA VAL A 130 -0.91 8.83 2.95
C VAL A 130 -0.52 8.43 4.37
N TYR A 131 0.14 7.30 4.50
CA TYR A 131 0.65 6.79 5.76
C TYR A 131 2.18 6.78 5.74
N HIS A 132 2.79 7.25 6.81
CA HIS A 132 4.23 7.15 7.04
C HIS A 132 4.48 6.16 8.15
N VAL A 133 5.49 5.32 7.94
CA VAL A 133 5.73 4.20 8.81
C VAL A 133 7.17 4.19 9.29
N ALA A 134 7.34 4.14 10.61
CA ALA A 134 8.58 4.42 11.33
C ALA A 134 8.76 3.42 12.50
N PRO A 135 9.87 3.48 13.28
CA PRO A 135 10.12 2.50 14.34
C PRO A 135 9.14 2.53 15.52
N GLY A 136 8.30 3.57 15.62
CA GLY A 136 7.24 3.70 16.63
C GLY A 136 5.85 3.49 16.05
N GLY A 137 5.74 2.68 15.00
CA GLY A 137 4.50 2.41 14.27
C GLY A 137 4.23 3.34 13.09
N TRP A 138 2.96 3.38 12.68
CA TRP A 138 2.49 4.15 11.53
C TRP A 138 1.68 5.36 11.95
N ARG A 139 1.75 6.42 11.15
CA ARG A 139 0.92 7.63 11.30
C ARG A 139 0.33 8.05 9.95
N ARG A 140 -0.90 8.56 9.96
CA ARG A 140 -1.49 9.18 8.78
C ARG A 140 -0.91 10.58 8.60
N LEU A 141 -0.19 10.82 7.50
CA LEU A 141 0.39 12.12 7.18
C LEU A 141 -0.62 13.07 6.54
N ALA A 142 -1.47 12.53 5.67
CA ALA A 142 -2.42 13.34 4.91
C ALA A 142 -3.64 12.50 4.53
N GLN A 143 -4.80 13.16 4.45
CA GLN A 143 -6.00 12.64 3.82
C GLN A 143 -6.63 13.78 3.03
N ARG A 144 -6.77 13.59 1.72
CA ARG A 144 -7.21 14.65 0.81
C ARG A 144 -8.24 14.13 -0.17
N ASP A 145 -9.25 14.94 -0.47
CA ASP A 145 -10.18 14.67 -1.56
C ASP A 145 -9.55 15.02 -2.91
N LEU A 146 -9.61 14.09 -3.87
CA LEU A 146 -9.06 14.28 -5.20
C LEU A 146 -9.98 15.11 -6.10
N GLY A 147 -11.25 15.30 -5.70
CA GLY A 147 -12.14 16.25 -6.35
C GLY A 147 -11.82 17.70 -6.05
N GLU A 148 -11.05 17.97 -4.99
CA GLU A 148 -10.62 19.33 -4.62
C GLU A 148 -9.35 19.73 -5.38
N ARG A 149 -9.37 20.94 -5.96
CA ARG A 149 -8.29 21.48 -6.81
C ARG A 149 -6.94 21.51 -6.04
N PRO A 150 -5.82 21.04 -6.61
CA PRO A 150 -4.49 21.18 -6.04
C PRO A 150 -4.17 22.65 -5.70
N PRO A 151 -3.58 22.96 -4.53
CA PRO A 151 -3.07 24.30 -4.28
C PRO A 151 -1.93 24.66 -5.27
N GLU A 152 -1.22 23.66 -5.81
CA GLU A 152 -0.20 23.86 -6.86
C GLU A 152 -0.80 24.28 -8.23
N GLU A 153 -2.11 24.11 -8.46
CA GLU A 153 -2.76 24.58 -9.71
C GLU A 153 -3.26 26.04 -9.62
N GLU A 154 -3.18 26.69 -8.45
CA GLU A 154 -3.50 28.12 -8.30
C GLU A 154 -2.33 29.02 -8.75
N GLU A 155 -1.07 28.57 -8.58
CA GLU A 155 0.12 29.37 -8.97
C GLU A 155 0.40 29.35 -10.48
N GLU A 156 0.01 28.28 -11.20
CA GLU A 156 0.23 28.18 -12.65
C GLU A 156 -0.85 28.89 -13.50
N GLU A 157 -2.02 29.23 -12.92
CA GLU A 157 -3.09 29.97 -13.61
C GLU A 157 -3.01 31.50 -13.42
N GLU A 158 -2.25 32.03 -12.45
CA GLU A 158 -2.06 33.48 -12.28
C GLU A 158 -0.99 34.08 -13.23
N ASP A 159 -0.18 33.24 -13.88
CA ASP A 159 0.91 33.65 -14.79
C ASP A 159 0.57 33.51 -16.30
N VAL A 160 -0.72 33.39 -16.67
CA VAL A 160 -1.17 33.33 -18.09
C VAL A 160 -2.08 34.51 -18.46
#